data_AF-A0A2E9TBY3-F1
#
_entry.id   AF-A0A2E9TBY3-F1
#
_cell.length_a   1.000
_cell.length_b   1.000
_cell.length_c   1.000
_cell.angle_alpha   90.00
_cell.angle_beta   90.00
_cell.angle_gamma   90.00
#
_symmetry.space_group_name_H-M   'P 1'
#
loop_
_entity.id
_entity.type
_entity.pdbx_description
1 polymer ?
#
loop_
_entity_poly.entity_id
_entity_poly.type
_entity_poly.pdbx_seq_one_letter_code
_entity_poly.pdbx_strand_id
1 'polypeptide(L)' 'MLKEELDEEGVKYEEIDLSVHEDQWPVVENLTGGDRTTPVLLRNGEVEVGFHGIG' A
#
# COMPACT_ATOMS: atom_id res chain seq x y z
N MET A 1 0.27 10.27 7.11
CA MET A 1 0.56 8.89 6.62
C MET A 1 -0.37 8.57 5.45
N LEU A 2 -0.02 7.66 4.53
CA LEU A 2 -0.80 7.40 3.29
C LEU A 2 -2.31 7.21 3.52
N LYS A 3 -2.68 6.46 4.57
CA LYS A 3 -4.07 6.24 4.95
C LYS A 3 -4.79 7.55 5.33
N GLU A 4 -4.15 8.37 6.15
CA GLU A 4 -4.69 9.66 6.60
C GLU A 4 -4.88 10.61 5.42
N GLU A 5 -3.95 10.62 4.46
CA GLU A 5 -4.04 11.42 3.23
C GLU A 5 -5.26 10.99 2.39
N LEU A 6 -5.47 9.68 2.19
CA LEU A 6 -6.65 9.17 1.49
C LEU A 6 -7.96 9.51 2.23
N ASP A 7 -7.95 9.45 3.56
CA ASP A 7 -9.10 9.83 4.40
C ASP A 7 -9.40 11.34 4.28
N GLU A 8 -8.37 12.20 4.30
CA GLU A 8 -8.48 13.65 4.14
C GLU A 8 -8.99 14.04 2.75
N GLU A 9 -8.54 13.35 1.70
CA GLU A 9 -9.02 13.52 0.33
C GLU A 9 -10.43 12.93 0.11
N GLY A 10 -10.96 12.17 1.07
CA GLY A 10 -12.23 11.47 0.95
C GLY A 10 -12.20 10.36 -0.12
N VAL A 11 -11.02 9.84 -0.44
CA VAL A 11 -10.83 8.75 -1.38
C VAL A 11 -11.29 7.46 -0.73
N LYS A 12 -12.17 6.72 -1.42
CA LYS A 12 -12.55 5.38 -0.97
C LYS A 12 -11.48 4.37 -1.38
N TYR A 13 -11.02 3.59 -0.42
CA TYR A 13 -10.06 2.51 -0.62
C TYR A 13 -10.52 1.25 0.14
N GLU A 14 -9.94 0.12 -0.27
CA GLU A 14 -9.99 -1.12 0.49
C GLU A 14 -8.65 -1.31 1.19
N GLU A 15 -8.67 -1.52 2.50
CA GLU A 15 -7.47 -1.75 3.29
C GLU A 15 -7.26 -3.26 3.48
N ILE A 16 -6.07 -3.73 3.11
CA ILE A 16 -5.65 -5.12 3.29
C ILE A 16 -4.54 -5.14 4.34
N ASP A 17 -4.86 -5.66 5.53
CA ASP A 17 -3.88 -5.86 6.59
C ASP A 17 -3.05 -7.13 6.32
N LEU A 18 -1.80 -6.95 5.89
CA LEU A 18 -0.88 -8.04 5.59
C LEU A 18 -0.38 -8.81 6.83
N SER A 19 -0.64 -8.30 8.04
CA SER A 19 -0.40 -9.06 9.28
C SER A 19 -1.48 -10.13 9.52
N VAL A 20 -2.67 -9.95 8.92
CA VAL A 20 -3.77 -10.91 8.94
C VAL A 20 -3.77 -11.76 7.66
N HIS A 21 -3.47 -11.13 6.53
CA HIS A 21 -3.45 -11.75 5.20
C HIS A 21 -2.02 -11.99 4.72
N GLU A 22 -1.28 -12.85 5.42
CA GLU A 22 0.11 -13.17 5.09
C GLU A 22 0.28 -13.79 3.69
N ASP A 23 -0.79 -14.39 3.15
CA ASP A 23 -0.84 -14.95 1.80
C ASP A 23 -0.83 -13.90 0.67
N GLN A 24 -1.00 -12.61 1.01
CA GLN A 24 -0.99 -11.50 0.05
C GLN A 24 0.40 -10.89 -0.17
N TRP A 25 1.41 -11.28 0.63
CA TRP A 25 2.78 -10.82 0.43
C TRP A 25 3.35 -11.05 -0.98
N PRO A 26 3.11 -12.20 -1.64
CA PRO A 26 3.54 -12.41 -3.01
C PRO A 26 2.95 -11.40 -4.01
N VAL A 27 1.73 -10.92 -3.75
CA VAL A 27 1.10 -9.88 -4.60
C VAL A 27 1.83 -8.56 -4.41
N VAL A 28 2.11 -8.17 -3.16
CA VAL A 28 2.85 -6.95 -2.86
C VAL A 28 4.24 -6.98 -3.47
N GLU A 29 4.99 -8.06 -3.27
CA GLU A 29 6.31 -8.25 -3.89
C GLU A 29 6.23 -8.18 -5.42
N ASN A 30 5.19 -8.74 -6.05
CA ASN A 30 5.02 -8.63 -7.49
C ASN A 30 4.78 -7.18 -7.96
N LEU A 31 3.96 -6.43 -7.23
CA LEU A 31 3.63 -5.03 -7.53
C LEU A 31 4.81 -4.08 -7.34
N THR A 32 5.72 -4.38 -6.41
CA THR A 32 6.86 -3.53 -6.04
C THR A 32 8.18 -3.96 -6.69
N GLY A 33 8.18 -4.98 -7.55
CA GLY A 33 9.39 -5.46 -8.23
C GLY A 33 10.29 -6.37 -7.37
N GLY A 34 9.71 -7.01 -6.35
CA GLY A 34 10.36 -7.97 -5.46
C GLY A 34 10.48 -7.49 -4.02
N ASP A 35 10.07 -6.25 -3.74
CA ASP A 35 10.26 -5.64 -2.43
C ASP A 35 9.10 -5.93 -1.48
N ARG A 36 9.42 -6.51 -0.33
CA ARG A 36 8.47 -6.72 0.75
C ARG A 36 8.34 -5.45 1.60
N THR A 37 7.52 -4.50 1.14
CA THR A 37 7.38 -3.17 1.75
C THR A 37 5.92 -2.77 1.97
N THR A 38 5.68 -1.82 2.87
CA THR A 38 4.37 -1.23 3.17
C THR A 38 4.54 0.22 3.62
N PRO A 39 3.53 1.10 3.43
CA PRO A 39 2.27 0.85 2.73
C PRO A 39 2.42 0.88 1.20
N VAL A 40 1.58 0.12 0.49
CA VAL A 40 1.50 0.10 -0.98
C VAL A 40 0.06 0.42 -1.39
N LEU A 41 -0.08 1.36 -2.33
CA LEU A 41 -1.35 1.74 -2.95
C LEU A 41 -1.35 1.28 -4.41
N LEU A 42 -2.43 0.61 -4.82
CA LEU A 42 -2.71 0.31 -6.22
C LEU A 42 -3.91 1.15 -6.65
N ARG A 43 -3.70 2.09 -7.59
CA ARG A 43 -4.75 2.99 -8.07
C ARG A 43 -4.75 2.99 -9.59
N ASN A 44 -5.88 2.63 -10.21
CA ASN A 44 -6.03 2.58 -11.67
C ASN A 44 -4.94 1.77 -12.40
N GLY A 45 -4.38 0.74 -11.75
CA GLY A 45 -3.29 -0.07 -12.29
C GLY A 45 -1.89 0.50 -12.06
N GLU A 46 -1.77 1.67 -11.46
CA GLU A 46 -0.50 2.26 -11.04
C GLU A 46 -0.20 1.90 -9.58
N VAL A 47 1.05 1.51 -9.33
CA VAL A 47 1.53 1.14 -7.98
C VAL A 47 2.30 2.30 -7.40
N GLU A 48 1.90 2.73 -6.22
CA GLU A 48 2.58 3.74 -5.42
C GLU A 48 3.03 3.10 -4.10
N VAL A 49 4.32 3.18 -3.80
CA VAL A 49 4.83 2.81 -2.48
C VAL A 49 4.79 4.07 -1.62
N GLY A 50 3.98 4.06 -0.57
CA GLY A 50 3.80 5.20 0.32
C GLY A 50 5.04 5.40 1.19
N PHE A 51 6.05 6.07 0.65
CA PHE A 51 7.20 6.51 1.43
C PHE A 51 6.82 7.72 2.28
N HIS A 52 6.86 7.56 3.59
CA HIS A 52 7.08 8.67 4.52
C HIS A 52 8.11 8.24 5.56
N GLY A 53 9.36 8.11 5.09
CA GLY A 53 10.50 8.10 5.97
C GLY A 53 10.63 9.48 6.61
N ILE A 54 10.57 9.50 7.94
CA ILE A 54 10.93 10.61 8.81
C ILE A 54 12.24 11.26 8.30
N GLY A 55 12.18 12.54 7.97
CA GLY A 55 13.28 13.48 8.11
C GLY A 55 13.01 14.34 9.33
#